data_AF-A0AA42PQ48-F1
#
_entry.id   AF-A0AA42PQ48-F1
#
_cell.length_a   1.000
_cell.length_b   1.000
_cell.length_c   1.000
_cell.angle_alpha   90.00
_cell.angle_beta   90.00
_cell.angle_gamma   90.00
#
_symmetry.space_group_name_H-M   'P 1'
#
loop_
_entity.id
_entity.type
_entity.pdbx_description
1 polymer ?
#
loop_
_entity_poly.entity_id
_entity_poly.type
_entity_poly.pdbx_seq_one_letter_code
_entity_poly.pdbx_strand_id
1 'polypeptide(L)'
;MHANQQSILHRGKLIPLPLLNVDLHVSPEFTGRVVVHIKEGRQICDYPLREAEHINTLSGFLALARQAGWMVIPPEEIAEGGASGTDSNTNS
;
A
#
# COMPACT_ATOMS: atom_id res chain seq x y z
N MET A 1 -19.12 -15.69 -26.17
CA MET A 1 -18.13 -14.60 -26.27
C MET A 1 -16.75 -15.24 -26.23
N HIS A 2 -16.03 -15.30 -27.35
CA HIS A 2 -14.67 -15.85 -27.36
C HIS A 2 -13.70 -14.77 -26.86
N ALA A 3 -13.02 -15.03 -25.75
CA ALA A 3 -11.98 -14.14 -25.24
C ALA A 3 -10.78 -14.16 -26.22
N ASN A 4 -10.37 -12.98 -26.68
CA ASN A 4 -9.15 -12.77 -27.45
C ASN A 4 -7.94 -13.08 -26.53
N GLN A 5 -7.38 -14.29 -26.65
CA GLN A 5 -6.26 -14.73 -25.83
C GLN A 5 -4.95 -14.17 -26.38
N GLN A 6 -4.54 -13.02 -25.85
CA GLN A 6 -3.21 -12.48 -26.05
C GLN A 6 -2.17 -13.31 -25.24
N SER A 7 -0.96 -13.48 -25.76
CA SER A 7 0.12 -14.28 -25.14
C SER A 7 1.37 -13.45 -24.82
N ILE A 8 2.11 -13.82 -23.77
CA ILE A 8 3.41 -13.24 -23.42
C ILE A 8 4.53 -14.29 -23.45
N LEU A 9 5.75 -13.85 -23.77
CA LEU A 9 6.93 -14.70 -23.70
C LEU A 9 7.47 -14.73 -22.26
N HIS A 10 7.41 -15.89 -21.61
CA HIS A 10 7.94 -16.09 -20.27
C HIS A 10 8.88 -17.31 -20.26
N ARG A 11 10.15 -17.10 -19.89
CA ARG A 11 11.19 -18.15 -19.88
C ARG A 11 11.30 -18.93 -21.20
N GLY A 12 11.20 -18.24 -22.33
CA GLY A 12 11.26 -18.85 -23.67
C GLY A 12 10.01 -19.62 -24.10
N LYS A 13 8.94 -19.64 -23.29
CA LYS A 13 7.64 -20.22 -23.66
C LYS A 13 6.60 -19.12 -23.83
N LEU A 14 5.80 -19.21 -24.88
CA LEU A 14 4.59 -18.39 -24.99
C LEU A 14 3.55 -18.93 -24.00
N ILE A 15 3.15 -18.08 -23.06
CA ILE A 15 2.07 -18.39 -22.12
C ILE A 15 0.90 -17.44 -22.37
N PRO A 16 -0.35 -17.85 -22.11
CA PRO A 16 -1.48 -16.93 -22.10
C PRO A 16 -1.20 -15.78 -21.13
N LEU A 17 -1.68 -14.57 -21.46
CA LEU A 17 -1.64 -13.47 -20.52
C LEU A 17 -2.33 -13.88 -19.21
N PRO A 18 -1.66 -13.77 -18.05
CA PRO A 18 -2.30 -14.06 -16.78
C PRO A 18 -3.40 -13.02 -16.55
N LEU A 19 -4.65 -13.47 -16.63
CA LEU A 19 -5.83 -12.67 -16.34
C LEU A 19 -6.33 -13.02 -14.94
N LEU A 20 -6.56 -12.00 -14.12
CA LEU A 20 -7.30 -12.13 -12.86
C LEU A 20 -8.72 -11.61 -13.10
N ASN A 21 -9.69 -12.51 -13.03
CA ASN A 21 -11.10 -12.13 -13.00
C ASN A 21 -11.44 -11.66 -11.58
N VAL A 22 -12.18 -10.56 -11.49
CA VAL A 22 -12.60 -9.94 -10.24
C VAL A 22 -14.12 -9.76 -10.30
N ASP A 23 -14.82 -10.23 -9.28
CA ASP A 23 -16.26 -10.06 -9.14
C ASP A 23 -16.53 -8.81 -8.29
N LEU A 24 -17.34 -7.87 -8.80
CA LEU A 24 -17.64 -6.63 -8.07
C LEU A 24 -19.05 -6.70 -7.47
N HIS A 25 -19.19 -6.41 -6.19
CA HIS A 25 -20.45 -6.41 -5.45
C HIS A 25 -21.07 -5.01 -5.40
N VAL A 26 -21.44 -4.50 -6.58
CA VAL A 26 -22.07 -3.18 -6.74
C VAL A 26 -23.38 -3.27 -7.53
N SER A 27 -24.22 -2.26 -7.39
CA SER A 27 -25.43 -2.12 -8.22
C SER A 27 -25.06 -2.03 -9.70
N PRO A 28 -25.87 -2.59 -10.62
CA PRO A 28 -25.67 -2.41 -12.06
C PRO A 28 -25.63 -0.93 -12.51
N GLU A 29 -26.30 -0.04 -11.79
CA GLU A 29 -26.33 1.40 -12.06
C GLU A 29 -25.24 2.18 -11.29
N PHE A 30 -24.32 1.47 -10.61
CA PHE A 30 -23.28 2.11 -9.80
C PHE A 30 -22.32 2.93 -10.67
N THR A 31 -22.11 4.19 -10.27
CA THR A 31 -21.07 5.06 -10.82
C THR A 31 -20.16 5.51 -9.68
N GLY A 32 -18.87 5.27 -9.82
CA GLY A 32 -17.89 5.65 -8.80
C GLY A 32 -16.61 4.86 -8.91
N ARG A 33 -15.88 4.75 -7.80
CA ARG A 33 -14.63 4.01 -7.69
C ARG A 33 -14.85 2.81 -6.78
N VAL A 34 -14.29 1.66 -7.15
CA VAL A 34 -14.27 0.45 -6.32
C VAL A 34 -12.82 0.08 -6.04
N VAL A 35 -12.52 -0.23 -4.79
CA VAL A 35 -11.21 -0.71 -4.37
C VAL A 35 -11.28 -2.21 -4.29
N VAL A 36 -10.30 -2.89 -4.87
CA VAL A 36 -10.18 -4.35 -4.83
C VAL A 36 -8.93 -4.72 -4.06
N HIS A 37 -9.07 -5.56 -3.04
CA HIS A 37 -7.94 -6.15 -2.34
C HIS A 37 -7.64 -7.51 -2.94
N ILE A 38 -6.42 -7.66 -3.47
CA ILE A 38 -5.91 -8.91 -4.04
C ILE A 38 -4.77 -9.42 -3.16
N LYS A 39 -4.82 -10.69 -2.77
CA LYS A 39 -3.75 -11.38 -2.08
C LYS A 39 -3.48 -12.71 -2.79
N GLU A 40 -2.22 -12.99 -3.10
CA GLU A 40 -1.80 -14.25 -3.75
C GLU A 40 -2.59 -14.56 -5.03
N GLY A 41 -2.84 -13.54 -5.85
CA GLY A 41 -3.58 -13.70 -7.11
C GLY A 41 -5.07 -14.02 -6.93
N ARG A 42 -5.64 -13.80 -5.74
CA ARG A 42 -7.07 -13.95 -5.46
C ARG A 42 -7.65 -12.67 -4.90
N GLN A 43 -8.82 -12.29 -5.40
CA GLN A 43 -9.63 -11.26 -4.75
C GLN A 43 -10.03 -11.76 -3.36
N ILE A 44 -9.80 -10.95 -2.34
CA ILE A 44 -10.26 -11.24 -0.98
C ILE A 44 -11.42 -10.35 -0.56
N CYS A 45 -11.51 -9.12 -1.08
CA CYS A 45 -12.68 -8.26 -0.95
C CYS A 45 -12.70 -7.13 -1.98
N ASP A 46 -13.87 -6.52 -2.13
CA ASP A 46 -14.09 -5.27 -2.86
C ASP A 46 -15.04 -4.35 -2.07
N TYR A 47 -14.87 -3.04 -2.22
CA TYR A 47 -15.77 -2.05 -1.62
C TYR A 47 -15.79 -0.74 -2.40
N PRO A 48 -16.93 -0.02 -2.46
CA PRO A 48 -16.99 1.32 -3.03
C PRO A 48 -16.14 2.32 -2.24
N LEU A 49 -15.27 3.05 -2.94
CA LEU A 49 -14.51 4.16 -2.36
C LEU A 49 -15.42 5.37 -2.22
N ARG A 50 -15.63 5.83 -0.98
CA ARG A 50 -16.46 7.00 -0.71
C ARG A 50 -15.78 8.27 -1.21
N GLU A 51 -16.55 9.31 -1.51
CA GLU A 51 -16.01 10.58 -2.04
C GLU A 51 -15.01 11.25 -1.09
N ALA A 52 -15.23 11.13 0.22
CA ALA A 52 -14.33 11.64 1.25
C ALA A 52 -13.08 10.76 1.47
N GLU A 53 -13.06 9.54 0.96
CA GLU A 53 -11.94 8.61 1.13
C GLU A 53 -10.87 8.82 0.06
N HIS A 54 -9.61 8.72 0.48
CA HIS A 54 -8.46 8.84 -0.41
C HIS A 54 -7.51 7.64 -0.20
N ILE A 55 -7.07 7.04 -1.29
CA ILE A 55 -5.98 6.06 -1.29
C ILE A 55 -4.74 6.79 -1.77
N ASN A 56 -3.69 6.76 -0.96
CA ASN A 56 -2.42 7.38 -1.31
C ASN A 56 -1.25 6.60 -0.69
N THR A 57 -0.05 6.86 -1.19
CA THR A 57 1.18 6.45 -0.51
C THR A 57 1.31 7.20 0.81
N LEU A 58 2.16 6.71 1.73
CA LEU A 58 2.47 7.44 2.96
C LEU A 58 2.97 8.87 2.66
N SER A 59 3.89 9.01 1.70
CA SER A 59 4.41 10.33 1.28
C SER A 59 3.29 11.25 0.77
N GLY A 60 2.34 10.71 0.00
CA GLY A 60 1.20 11.47 -0.48
C GLY A 60 0.23 11.85 0.63
N PHE A 61 -0.03 10.95 1.59
CA PHE A 61 -0.79 11.27 2.80
C PHE A 61 -0.14 12.41 3.59
N LEU A 62 1.17 12.36 3.81
CA LEU A 62 1.92 13.41 4.51
C LEU A 62 1.86 14.76 3.80
N ALA A 63 1.92 14.75 2.46
CA ALA A 63 1.78 15.96 1.65
C ALA A 63 0.38 16.58 1.81
N LEU A 64 -0.67 15.76 1.73
CA LEU A 64 -2.05 16.20 1.92
C LEU A 64 -2.29 16.74 3.34
N ALA A 65 -1.77 16.06 4.37
CA ALA A 65 -1.87 16.51 5.75
C ALA A 65 -1.26 17.91 5.93
N ARG A 66 -0.04 18.13 5.41
CA ARG A 66 0.63 19.43 5.46
C ARG A 66 -0.14 20.51 4.70
N GLN A 67 -0.68 20.20 3.52
CA GLN A 67 -1.50 21.13 2.74
C GLN A 67 -2.78 21.54 3.47
N ALA A 68 -3.38 20.63 4.24
CA ALA A 68 -4.52 20.92 5.09
C ALA A 68 -4.16 21.60 6.42
N GLY A 69 -2.89 22.01 6.61
CA GLY A 69 -2.44 22.72 7.80
C GLY A 69 -2.08 21.84 8.99
N TRP A 70 -2.00 20.52 8.80
CA TRP A 70 -1.60 19.59 9.86
C TRP A 70 -0.08 19.51 9.97
N MET A 71 0.41 19.45 11.22
CA MET A 71 1.80 19.18 11.52
C MET A 71 1.98 17.68 11.80
N VAL A 72 2.89 17.04 11.06
CA VAL A 72 3.24 15.63 11.31
C VAL A 72 4.53 15.59 12.11
N ILE A 73 4.45 15.06 13.33
CA ILE A 73 5.56 14.93 14.26
C ILE A 73 6.01 13.46 14.27
N PRO A 74 7.24 13.14 13.82
CA PRO A 74 7.77 11.78 13.96
C PRO A 74 7.97 11.47 15.46
N PRO A 75 7.85 10.20 15.88
CA PRO A 75 8.23 9.80 17.24
C PRO A 75 9.68 10.20 17.52
N GLU A 76 9.99 10.57 18.77
CA GLU A 76 11.37 10.77 19.20
C GLU A 76 12.15 9.45 18.99
N GLU A 77 13.24 9.50 18.23
CA GLU A 77 14.20 8.40 18.23
C GLU A 77 14.71 8.26 19.66
N ILE A 78 14.36 7.15 20.31
CA ILE A 78 14.96 6.80 21.60
C ILE A 78 16.43 6.50 21.29
N ALA A 79 17.29 7.49 21.49
CA ALA A 79 18.72 7.28 21.50
C ALA A 79 19.04 6.35 22.68
N GLU A 80 19.08 5.04 22.44
CA GLU A 80 19.70 4.08 23.36
C GLU A 80 21.20 4.38 23.42
N GLY A 81 21.60 5.34 24.27
CA GLY A 81 22.98 5.82 24.31
C GLY A 81 23.21 6.85 25.41
N GLY A 82 23.03 6.43 26.67
CA GLY A 82 23.24 7.31 27.82
C GLY A 82 23.64 6.60 29.11
N ALA A 83 24.20 5.39 29.06
CA ALA A 83 24.94 4.86 30.20
C ALA A 83 26.36 5.46 30.15
N SER A 84 26.50 6.69 30.65
CA SER A 84 27.80 7.24 31.05
C SER A 84 28.29 6.44 32.26
N GLY A 85 28.88 5.28 31.99
CA GLY A 85 29.65 4.54 32.98
C GLY A 85 30.92 5.33 33.25
N THR A 86 31.01 5.94 34.42
CA THR A 86 32.23 6.55 34.92
C THR A 86 33.09 5.43 35.52
N ASP A 87 33.96 4.80 34.74
CA ASP A 87 35.01 3.92 35.26
C ASP A 87 36.22 4.77 35.66
N SER A 88 36.11 5.37 36.84
CA SER A 88 37.27 5.90 37.55
C SER A 88 38.19 4.74 37.91
N ASN A 89 39.26 4.53 37.13
CA ASN A 89 40.46 3.89 37.62
C ASN A 89 41.53 4.97 37.85
N THR A 90 42.01 5.04 39.08
CA THR A 90 43.19 5.81 39.47
C THR A 90 44.09 4.78 40.13
N ASN A 91 45.12 4.32 39.42
CA ASN A 91 46.18 3.54 40.06
C ASN A 91 47.42 4.43 40.14
N SER A 92 47.81 4.76 41.37
CA SER A 92 49.10 5.37 41.73
C SER A 92 50.21 4.32 41.76
#